data_AF-A0AA46AJV2-F1
#
_entry.id   AF-A0AA46AJV2-F1
#
_cell.length_a   1.000
_cell.length_b   1.000
_cell.length_c   1.000
_cell.angle_alpha   90.00
_cell.angle_beta   90.00
_cell.angle_gamma   90.00
#
_symmetry.space_group_name_H-M   'P 1'
#
loop_
_entity.id
_entity.type
_entity.pdbx_description
1 polymer ?
#
loop_
_entity_poly.entity_id
_entity_poly.type
_entity_poly.pdbx_seq_one_letter_code
_entity_poly.pdbx_strand_id
1 'polypeptide(L)'
;MYKEKKSQPDADVVVVGAGIAGLTAARELKKAGYSVIVLEARDRVGGRTAGHMLQNGVVVEIGGQWVGPQKTEILKLIDQLGLETFRTHAEGDTVLILNGERIRFTGNKPALPQSSRRELDRLRVELDTLAESLSVIPPWKNKEAVQYDHMSFENWLNDHAQDENALNFYRFISRNLYSAESWEMSLLQVLTGLGSTESIEYSISPDGSAGGPHTLGWG
;
A
#
# COMPACT_ATOMS: atom_id res chain seq x y z
N MET A 1 5.96 50.12 9.28
CA MET A 1 7.10 49.40 8.65
C MET A 1 6.56 48.25 7.84
N TYR A 2 6.49 48.39 6.52
CA TYR A 2 6.24 47.25 5.63
C TYR A 2 7.51 46.42 5.60
N LYS A 3 7.42 45.12 5.92
CA LYS A 3 8.56 44.20 5.79
C LYS A 3 9.00 44.22 4.32
N GLU A 4 10.28 44.47 4.07
CA GLU A 4 10.88 44.31 2.74
C GLU A 4 10.52 42.93 2.20
N LYS A 5 9.94 42.92 1.00
CA LYS A 5 9.59 41.70 0.29
C LYS A 5 10.91 41.06 -0.15
N LYS A 6 11.40 40.07 0.60
CA LYS A 6 12.57 39.27 0.17
C LYS A 6 12.31 38.79 -1.26
N SER A 7 13.29 38.96 -2.16
CA SER A 7 13.19 38.46 -3.53
C SER A 7 12.89 36.97 -3.47
N GLN A 8 11.78 36.54 -4.08
CA GLN A 8 11.48 35.12 -4.17
C GLN A 8 12.55 34.48 -5.06
N PRO A 9 13.13 33.34 -4.65
CA PRO A 9 14.05 32.61 -5.51
C PRO A 9 13.33 32.22 -6.80
N ASP A 10 13.97 32.48 -7.94
CA ASP A 10 13.45 32.15 -9.26
C ASP A 10 13.73 30.66 -9.57
N ALA A 11 12.75 29.98 -10.17
CA ALA A 11 12.88 28.57 -10.55
C ALA A 11 11.93 28.20 -11.68
N ASP A 12 12.37 27.29 -12.54
CA ASP A 12 11.56 26.74 -13.63
C ASP A 12 10.41 25.89 -13.09
N VAL A 13 10.65 25.15 -12.00
CA VAL A 13 9.65 24.25 -11.38
C VAL A 13 9.67 24.36 -9.86
N VAL A 14 8.47 24.46 -9.28
CA VAL A 14 8.26 24.33 -7.83
C VAL A 14 7.55 23.01 -7.54
N VAL A 15 8.19 22.14 -6.77
CA VAL A 15 7.61 20.88 -6.28
C VAL A 15 7.08 21.09 -4.86
N VAL A 16 5.79 20.80 -4.66
CA VAL A 16 5.16 20.91 -3.33
C VAL A 16 5.13 19.52 -2.68
N GLY A 17 5.87 19.38 -1.57
CA GLY A 17 6.03 18.17 -0.77
C GLY A 17 7.36 17.45 -1.03
N ALA A 18 8.16 17.27 0.01
CA ALA A 18 9.42 16.53 -0.01
C ALA A 18 9.27 15.08 0.48
N GLY A 19 8.18 14.42 0.10
CA GLY A 19 8.07 12.96 0.17
C GLY A 19 8.83 12.28 -0.97
N ILE A 20 8.89 10.93 -0.96
CA ILE A 20 9.58 10.15 -2.02
C ILE A 20 9.19 10.61 -3.42
N ALA A 21 7.89 10.74 -3.71
CA ALA A 21 7.42 11.16 -5.04
C ALA A 21 7.94 12.56 -5.45
N GLY A 22 7.87 13.55 -4.55
CA GLY A 22 8.32 14.91 -4.84
C GLY A 22 9.83 15.02 -4.97
N LEU A 23 10.59 14.30 -4.12
CA LEU A 23 12.05 14.25 -4.22
C LEU A 23 12.52 13.54 -5.48
N THR A 24 11.85 12.45 -5.89
CA THR A 24 12.12 11.79 -7.16
C THR A 24 11.82 12.71 -8.34
N ALA A 25 10.69 13.41 -8.34
CA ALA A 25 10.36 14.39 -9.38
C ALA A 25 11.41 15.51 -9.48
N ALA A 26 11.79 16.09 -8.34
CA ALA A 26 12.81 17.13 -8.28
C ALA A 26 14.18 16.64 -8.76
N ARG A 27 14.56 15.40 -8.43
CA ARG A 27 15.80 14.76 -8.88
C ARG A 27 15.82 14.61 -10.41
N GLU A 28 14.74 14.10 -11.01
CA GLU A 28 14.68 13.90 -12.47
C GLU A 28 14.60 15.23 -13.23
N LEU A 29 13.86 16.23 -12.72
CA LEU A 29 13.83 17.58 -13.30
C LEU A 29 15.20 18.27 -13.24
N LYS A 30 15.90 18.13 -12.11
CA LYS A 30 17.25 18.67 -11.96
C LYS A 30 18.24 18.00 -12.91
N LYS A 31 18.16 16.68 -13.11
CA LYS A 31 18.96 15.96 -14.12
C LYS A 31 18.66 16.44 -15.55
N ALA A 32 17.42 16.83 -15.83
CA ALA A 32 17.02 17.39 -17.12
C ALA A 32 17.45 18.86 -17.32
N GLY A 33 18.12 19.48 -16.34
CA GLY A 33 18.68 20.83 -16.44
C GLY A 33 17.79 21.95 -15.94
N TYR A 34 16.61 21.65 -15.37
CA TYR A 34 15.73 22.66 -14.78
C TYR A 34 16.21 23.11 -13.41
N SER A 35 16.00 24.39 -13.10
CA SER A 35 16.08 24.93 -11.75
C SER A 35 14.81 24.54 -10.97
N VAL A 36 15.00 23.91 -9.80
CA VAL A 36 13.89 23.32 -9.03
C VAL A 36 13.94 23.79 -7.58
N ILE A 37 12.80 24.24 -7.07
CA ILE A 37 12.57 24.49 -5.65
C ILE A 37 11.63 23.41 -5.11
N VAL A 38 11.97 22.83 -3.95
CA VAL A 38 11.07 21.91 -3.23
C VAL A 38 10.57 22.61 -1.98
N LEU A 39 9.25 22.68 -1.82
CA LEU A 39 8.59 23.25 -0.64
C LEU A 39 8.02 22.12 0.20
N GLU A 40 8.55 21.95 1.40
CA GLU A 40 8.04 20.98 2.39
C GLU A 40 7.34 21.72 3.53
N ALA A 41 6.20 21.18 3.96
CA ALA A 41 5.42 21.77 5.05
C ALA A 41 6.05 21.49 6.42
N ARG A 42 6.80 20.39 6.56
CA ARG A 42 7.50 19.97 7.78
C ARG A 42 8.95 20.47 7.82
N ASP A 43 9.55 20.29 8.98
CA ASP A 43 10.99 20.47 9.24
C ASP A 43 11.86 19.28 8.78
N ARG A 44 11.24 18.26 8.18
CA ARG A 44 11.89 17.06 7.67
C ARG A 44 11.35 16.67 6.30
N VAL A 45 12.19 16.00 5.53
CA VAL A 45 11.80 15.31 4.29
C VAL A 45 11.28 13.89 4.58
N GLY A 46 10.93 13.15 3.53
CA GLY A 46 10.49 11.74 3.58
C GLY A 46 8.97 11.57 3.51
N GLY A 47 8.21 12.57 3.95
CA GLY A 47 6.74 12.52 3.92
C GLY A 47 6.20 11.39 4.80
N ARG A 48 5.64 10.35 4.16
CA ARG A 48 5.11 9.14 4.81
C ARG A 48 6.18 8.10 5.17
N THR A 49 7.45 8.36 4.86
CA THR A 49 8.58 7.60 5.39
C THR A 49 9.31 8.45 6.43
N ALA A 50 9.75 7.82 7.51
CA ALA A 50 10.43 8.49 8.61
C ALA A 50 11.09 7.45 9.52
N GLY A 51 12.39 7.61 9.74
CA GLY A 51 13.12 6.93 10.80
C GLY A 51 13.02 7.69 12.12
N HIS A 52 13.02 6.95 13.23
CA HIS A 52 13.09 7.46 14.59
C HIS A 52 14.21 6.76 15.33
N MET A 53 15.17 7.53 15.86
CA MET A 53 16.26 6.99 16.66
C MET A 53 15.81 6.81 18.11
N LEU A 54 15.86 5.57 18.58
CA LEU A 54 15.59 5.20 19.97
C LEU A 54 16.76 5.60 20.87
N GLN A 55 16.52 5.65 22.19
CA GLN A 55 17.54 6.02 23.19
C GLN A 55 18.76 5.09 23.20
N ASN A 56 18.60 3.85 22.74
CA ASN A 56 19.67 2.87 22.63
C ASN A 56 20.44 2.94 21.28
N GLY A 57 20.17 3.96 20.46
CA GLY A 57 20.83 4.18 19.17
C GLY A 57 20.25 3.39 18.00
N VAL A 58 19.23 2.55 18.23
CA VAL A 58 18.56 1.81 17.15
C VAL A 58 17.61 2.74 16.40
N VAL A 59 17.67 2.74 15.07
CA VAL A 59 16.70 3.43 14.23
C VAL A 59 15.52 2.49 13.94
N VAL A 60 14.30 2.97 14.17
CA VAL A 60 13.07 2.28 13.79
C VAL A 60 12.31 3.12 12.76
N GLU A 61 11.73 2.47 11.76
CA GLU A 61 10.83 3.15 10.81
C GLU A 61 9.44 3.32 11.42
N ILE A 62 8.91 4.54 11.36
CA ILE A 62 7.57 4.90 11.82
C ILE A 62 6.63 5.22 10.65
N GLY A 63 7.00 4.79 9.45
CA GLY A 63 6.28 5.02 8.19
C GLY A 63 6.40 3.85 7.22
N GLY A 64 6.27 4.12 5.93
CA GLY A 64 6.45 3.10 4.89
C GLY A 64 7.89 2.58 4.83
N GLN A 65 8.07 1.26 4.98
CA GLN A 65 9.41 0.65 5.10
C GLN A 65 9.62 -0.60 4.23
N TRP A 66 8.56 -1.24 3.74
CA TRP A 66 8.64 -2.49 2.99
C TRP A 66 8.71 -2.25 1.47
N VAL A 67 9.62 -2.97 0.81
CA VAL A 67 9.73 -3.05 -0.65
C VAL A 67 9.65 -4.51 -1.08
N GLY A 68 8.77 -4.80 -2.04
CA GLY A 68 8.60 -6.13 -2.62
C GLY A 68 9.35 -6.27 -3.96
N PRO A 69 9.61 -7.51 -4.43
CA PRO A 69 10.39 -7.77 -5.64
C PRO A 69 9.81 -7.14 -6.91
N GLN A 70 8.47 -6.98 -6.98
CA GLN A 70 7.79 -6.37 -8.11
C GLN A 70 7.90 -4.84 -8.16
N LYS A 71 8.42 -4.19 -7.11
CA LYS A 71 8.53 -2.72 -7.02
C LYS A 71 9.83 -2.24 -7.69
N THR A 72 9.94 -2.43 -9.00
CA THR A 72 11.18 -2.21 -9.77
C THR A 72 11.75 -0.80 -9.65
N GLU A 73 10.91 0.24 -9.69
CA GLU A 73 11.41 1.62 -9.73
C GLU A 73 11.99 2.09 -8.39
N ILE A 74 11.42 1.65 -7.26
CA ILE A 74 12.01 1.95 -5.95
C ILE A 74 13.29 1.13 -5.73
N LEU A 75 13.35 -0.13 -6.19
CA LEU A 75 14.56 -0.95 -6.13
C LEU A 75 15.72 -0.36 -6.95
N LYS A 76 15.44 0.14 -8.16
CA LYS A 76 16.45 0.88 -8.95
C LYS A 76 16.89 2.17 -8.26
N LEU A 77 15.97 2.88 -7.61
CA LEU A 77 16.30 4.11 -6.90
C LEU A 77 17.20 3.83 -5.69
N ILE A 78 16.93 2.75 -4.94
CA ILE A 78 17.75 2.26 -3.82
C ILE A 78 19.19 2.01 -4.30
N ASP A 79 19.34 1.24 -5.38
CA ASP A 79 20.64 0.93 -5.99
C ASP A 79 21.39 2.20 -6.43
N GLN A 80 20.72 3.11 -7.14
CA GLN A 80 21.32 4.38 -7.57
C GLN A 80 21.75 5.30 -6.42
N LEU A 81 21.18 5.12 -5.22
CA LEU A 81 21.53 5.87 -4.03
C LEU A 81 22.59 5.15 -3.18
N GLY A 82 23.00 3.92 -3.57
CA GLY A 82 23.92 3.09 -2.81
C GLY A 82 23.36 2.64 -1.46
N LEU A 83 22.03 2.50 -1.37
CA LEU A 83 21.34 2.04 -0.16
C LEU A 83 21.19 0.52 -0.16
N GLU A 84 21.09 -0.06 1.03
CA GLU A 84 20.93 -1.50 1.21
C GLU A 84 19.53 -1.87 1.70
N THR A 85 19.15 -3.13 1.46
CA THR A 85 17.93 -3.72 2.02
C THR A 85 18.27 -5.00 2.74
N PHE A 86 17.42 -5.40 3.69
CA PHE A 86 17.53 -6.68 4.37
C PHE A 86 16.19 -7.40 4.37
N ARG A 87 16.23 -8.72 4.51
CA ARG A 87 15.02 -9.54 4.52
C ARG A 87 14.26 -9.34 5.83
N THR A 88 12.96 -9.10 5.75
CA THR A 88 12.10 -9.07 6.93
C THR A 88 12.12 -10.43 7.62
N HIS A 89 12.28 -10.46 8.94
CA HIS A 89 12.23 -11.71 9.70
C HIS A 89 10.83 -12.32 9.61
N ALA A 90 10.75 -13.54 9.10
CA ALA A 90 9.51 -14.26 8.82
C ALA A 90 9.58 -15.73 9.26
N GLU A 91 10.53 -16.09 10.14
CA GLU A 91 10.67 -17.46 10.63
C GLU A 91 9.66 -17.74 11.75
N GLY A 92 9.12 -18.95 11.76
CA GLY A 92 8.14 -19.40 12.75
C GLY A 92 6.71 -19.41 12.20
N ASP A 93 5.75 -19.47 13.13
CA ASP A 93 4.34 -19.59 12.78
C ASP A 93 3.64 -18.24 12.78
N THR A 94 2.83 -18.01 11.76
CA THR A 94 1.90 -16.88 11.70
C THR A 94 0.70 -17.15 12.60
N VAL A 95 0.21 -16.09 13.26
CA VAL A 95 -0.99 -16.14 14.09
C VAL A 95 -2.03 -15.17 13.54
N LEU A 96 -3.19 -15.70 13.15
CA LEU A 96 -4.37 -14.93 12.82
C LEU A 96 -5.38 -15.04 13.97
N ILE A 97 -5.94 -13.92 14.40
CA ILE A 97 -7.09 -13.90 15.30
C ILE A 97 -8.30 -13.49 14.47
N LEU A 98 -9.24 -14.41 14.29
CA LEU A 98 -10.45 -14.20 13.51
C LEU A 98 -11.63 -14.72 14.31
N ASN A 99 -12.70 -13.94 14.43
CA ASN A 99 -13.90 -14.32 15.18
C ASN A 99 -13.62 -14.73 16.65
N GLY A 100 -12.59 -14.13 17.25
CA GLY A 100 -12.14 -14.47 18.61
C GLY A 100 -11.31 -15.76 18.71
N GLU A 101 -11.14 -16.50 17.61
CA GLU A 101 -10.34 -17.72 17.57
C GLU A 101 -8.92 -17.45 17.11
N ARG A 102 -7.96 -18.13 17.76
CA ARG A 102 -6.54 -18.07 17.40
C ARG A 102 -6.21 -19.19 16.41
N ILE A 103 -5.87 -18.81 15.19
CA ILE A 103 -5.44 -19.71 14.10
C ILE A 103 -3.92 -19.58 13.94
N ARG A 104 -3.20 -20.70 14.07
CA ARG A 104 -1.74 -20.78 13.89
C ARG A 104 -1.43 -21.55 12.62
N PHE A 105 -0.55 -21.03 11.77
CA PHE A 105 -0.19 -21.66 10.50
C PHE A 105 1.22 -21.29 10.05
N THR A 106 1.81 -22.14 9.21
CA THR A 106 3.07 -21.86 8.51
C THR A 106 2.80 -21.39 7.09
N GLY A 107 3.66 -20.53 6.57
CA GLY A 107 3.51 -19.96 5.23
C GLY A 107 2.35 -18.96 5.14
N ASN A 108 1.68 -18.93 3.97
CA ASN A 108 1.01 -17.72 3.48
C ASN A 108 -0.52 -17.87 3.46
N LYS A 109 -1.01 -19.04 3.84
CA LYS A 109 -2.42 -19.39 3.77
C LYS A 109 -2.92 -19.70 5.17
N PRO A 110 -3.83 -18.88 5.72
CA PRO A 110 -4.46 -19.18 7.01
C PRO A 110 -5.07 -20.57 7.03
N ALA A 111 -4.88 -21.29 8.15
CA ALA A 111 -5.45 -22.63 8.36
C ALA A 111 -6.95 -22.59 8.67
N LEU A 112 -7.74 -21.98 7.78
CA LEU A 112 -9.18 -21.87 7.88
C LEU A 112 -9.90 -23.19 7.51
N PRO A 113 -11.14 -23.39 8.02
CA PRO A 113 -12.01 -24.49 7.56
C PRO A 113 -12.09 -24.56 6.04
N GLN A 114 -12.24 -25.77 5.48
CA GLN A 114 -12.29 -25.95 4.03
C GLN A 114 -13.46 -25.19 3.38
N SER A 115 -14.60 -25.09 4.07
CA SER A 115 -15.75 -24.29 3.62
C SER A 115 -15.39 -22.82 3.48
N SER A 116 -14.80 -22.21 4.51
CA SER A 116 -14.40 -20.80 4.51
C SER A 116 -13.34 -20.51 3.45
N ARG A 117 -12.39 -21.43 3.22
CA ARG A 117 -11.41 -21.29 2.13
C ARG A 117 -12.07 -21.28 0.75
N ARG A 118 -13.02 -22.19 0.50
CA ARG A 118 -13.77 -22.20 -0.76
C ARG A 118 -14.56 -20.91 -0.96
N GLU A 119 -15.12 -20.36 0.11
CA GLU A 119 -15.87 -19.11 0.04
C GLU A 119 -14.95 -17.90 -0.25
N LEU A 120 -13.77 -17.85 0.37
CA LEU A 120 -12.75 -16.85 0.04
C LEU A 120 -12.33 -16.93 -1.43
N ASP A 121 -12.04 -18.13 -1.94
CA ASP A 121 -11.70 -18.33 -3.35
C ASP A 121 -12.85 -17.87 -4.27
N ARG A 122 -14.11 -18.18 -3.91
CA ARG A 122 -15.29 -17.77 -4.70
C ARG A 122 -15.45 -16.26 -4.76
N LEU A 123 -15.44 -15.59 -3.60
CA LEU A 123 -15.57 -14.12 -3.51
C LEU A 123 -14.43 -13.42 -4.26
N ARG A 124 -13.22 -13.96 -4.17
CA ARG A 124 -12.08 -13.45 -4.92
C ARG A 124 -12.29 -13.54 -6.42
N VAL A 125 -12.67 -14.72 -6.94
CA VAL A 125 -12.92 -14.90 -8.38
C VAL A 125 -14.00 -13.94 -8.88
N GLU A 126 -15.01 -13.68 -8.05
CA GLU A 126 -16.06 -12.72 -8.36
C GLU A 126 -15.54 -11.28 -8.43
N LEU A 127 -14.73 -10.85 -7.44
CA LEU A 127 -14.06 -9.54 -7.45
C LEU A 127 -13.11 -9.39 -8.64
N ASP A 128 -12.32 -10.42 -8.95
CA ASP A 128 -11.40 -10.42 -10.09
C ASP A 128 -12.18 -10.28 -11.42
N THR A 129 -13.30 -10.99 -11.56
CA THR A 129 -14.18 -10.88 -12.74
C THR A 129 -14.78 -9.47 -12.88
N LEU A 130 -15.22 -8.87 -11.77
CA LEU A 130 -15.71 -7.49 -11.75
C LEU A 130 -14.61 -6.48 -12.08
N ALA A 131 -13.38 -6.71 -11.61
CA ALA A 131 -12.24 -5.85 -11.91
C ALA A 131 -11.85 -5.95 -13.39
N GLU A 132 -11.89 -7.14 -14.00
CA GLU A 132 -11.62 -7.34 -15.43
C GLU A 132 -12.66 -6.64 -16.32
N SER A 133 -13.94 -6.62 -15.91
CA SER A 133 -15.00 -5.93 -16.64
C SER A 133 -14.78 -4.40 -16.69
N LEU A 134 -13.98 -3.85 -15.76
CA LEU A 134 -13.62 -2.44 -15.68
C LEU A 134 -12.43 -2.01 -16.56
N SER A 135 -11.86 -2.90 -17.40
CA SER A 135 -10.64 -2.76 -18.21
C SER A 135 -10.40 -1.49 -19.06
N VAL A 136 -11.25 -0.47 -18.95
CA VAL A 136 -11.03 0.89 -19.45
C VAL A 136 -10.06 1.65 -18.54
N ILE A 137 -9.08 2.35 -19.12
CA ILE A 137 -8.18 3.25 -18.39
C ILE A 137 -8.49 4.71 -18.78
N PRO A 138 -8.78 5.60 -17.82
CA PRO A 138 -8.95 5.32 -16.39
C PRO A 138 -10.26 4.59 -16.06
N PRO A 139 -10.33 3.84 -14.94
CA PRO A 139 -11.46 2.96 -14.62
C PRO A 139 -12.80 3.70 -14.46
N TRP A 140 -12.78 4.97 -14.03
CA TRP A 140 -13.99 5.80 -13.92
C TRP A 140 -14.65 6.15 -15.26
N LYS A 141 -14.05 5.80 -16.39
CA LYS A 141 -14.70 5.90 -17.72
C LYS A 141 -15.59 4.72 -18.05
N ASN A 142 -15.52 3.62 -17.30
CA ASN A 142 -16.45 2.52 -17.50
C ASN A 142 -17.87 2.95 -17.13
N LYS A 143 -18.88 2.56 -17.93
CA LYS A 143 -20.30 2.87 -17.69
C LYS A 143 -20.80 2.36 -16.33
N GLU A 144 -20.17 1.30 -15.82
CA GLU A 144 -20.48 0.65 -14.55
C GLU A 144 -19.69 1.23 -13.38
N ALA A 145 -18.74 2.15 -13.61
CA ALA A 145 -17.93 2.70 -12.54
C ALA A 145 -18.78 3.44 -11.50
N VAL A 146 -19.79 4.20 -11.94
CA VAL A 146 -20.68 4.97 -11.05
C VAL A 146 -21.45 4.06 -10.09
N GLN A 147 -21.97 2.92 -10.56
CA GLN A 147 -22.69 1.99 -9.67
C GLN A 147 -21.76 1.39 -8.61
N TYR A 148 -20.53 1.02 -8.98
CA TYR A 148 -19.57 0.46 -8.03
C TYR A 148 -19.00 1.53 -7.09
N ASP A 149 -18.95 2.79 -7.51
CA ASP A 149 -18.49 3.88 -6.64
C ASP A 149 -19.54 4.31 -5.60
N HIS A 150 -20.83 4.08 -5.91
CA HIS A 150 -21.93 4.29 -4.98
C HIS A 150 -22.21 3.11 -4.05
N MET A 151 -21.50 1.99 -4.23
CA MET A 151 -21.62 0.80 -3.37
C MET A 151 -20.41 0.74 -2.45
N SER A 152 -20.64 0.60 -1.14
CA SER A 152 -19.55 0.30 -0.22
C SER A 152 -19.09 -1.15 -0.39
N PHE A 153 -17.82 -1.42 -0.11
CA PHE A 153 -17.32 -2.80 -0.10
C PHE A 153 -18.05 -3.67 0.92
N GLU A 154 -18.42 -3.10 2.07
CA GLU A 154 -19.25 -3.75 3.08
C GLU A 154 -20.61 -4.21 2.55
N ASN A 155 -21.32 -3.38 1.78
CA ASN A 155 -22.60 -3.77 1.21
C ASN A 155 -22.43 -4.95 0.23
N TRP A 156 -21.40 -4.87 -0.62
CA TRP A 156 -21.08 -5.97 -1.52
C TRP A 156 -20.78 -7.27 -0.74
N LEU A 157 -19.96 -7.20 0.30
CA LEU A 157 -19.64 -8.36 1.14
C LEU A 157 -20.87 -8.97 1.81
N ASN A 158 -21.77 -8.15 2.37
CA ASN A 158 -22.98 -8.63 3.04
C ASN A 158 -23.96 -9.29 2.06
N ASP A 159 -24.02 -8.81 0.81
CA ASP A 159 -24.89 -9.38 -0.23
C ASP A 159 -24.33 -10.70 -0.80
N HIS A 160 -23.00 -10.86 -0.82
CA HIS A 160 -22.36 -11.95 -1.54
C HIS A 160 -21.79 -13.03 -0.63
N ALA A 161 -21.31 -12.72 0.58
CA ALA A 161 -20.65 -13.68 1.46
C ALA A 161 -21.66 -14.59 2.20
N GLN A 162 -21.40 -15.88 2.21
CA GLN A 162 -22.23 -16.90 2.87
C GLN A 162 -21.53 -17.56 4.08
N ASP A 163 -20.29 -17.19 4.36
CA ASP A 163 -19.48 -17.71 5.48
C ASP A 163 -18.94 -16.55 6.32
N GLU A 164 -19.14 -16.64 7.64
CA GLU A 164 -18.76 -15.58 8.58
C GLU A 164 -17.23 -15.38 8.67
N ASN A 165 -16.44 -16.46 8.55
CA ASN A 165 -14.99 -16.33 8.53
C ASN A 165 -14.54 -15.61 7.25
N ALA A 166 -15.13 -15.92 6.10
CA ALA A 166 -14.81 -15.25 4.84
C ALA A 166 -15.17 -13.75 4.89
N LEU A 167 -16.38 -13.41 5.37
CA LEU A 167 -16.82 -12.03 5.57
C LEU A 167 -15.86 -11.25 6.49
N ASN A 168 -15.58 -11.80 7.67
CA ASN A 168 -14.72 -11.12 8.65
C ASN A 168 -13.25 -11.09 8.23
N PHE A 169 -12.82 -12.04 7.39
CA PHE A 169 -11.49 -12.00 6.77
C PHE A 169 -11.37 -10.81 5.82
N TYR A 170 -12.34 -10.55 4.93
CA TYR A 170 -12.29 -9.36 4.08
C TYR A 170 -12.37 -8.05 4.86
N ARG A 171 -13.16 -7.98 5.93
CA ARG A 171 -13.14 -6.83 6.86
C ARG A 171 -11.75 -6.64 7.50
N PHE A 172 -11.09 -7.73 7.88
CA PHE A 172 -9.71 -7.70 8.37
C PHE A 172 -8.75 -7.18 7.29
N ILE A 173 -8.88 -7.63 6.04
CA ILE A 173 -8.09 -7.14 4.91
C ILE A 173 -8.26 -5.63 4.72
N SER A 174 -9.50 -5.12 4.74
CA SER A 174 -9.79 -3.69 4.59
C SER A 174 -8.97 -2.84 5.56
N ARG A 175 -9.01 -3.18 6.86
CA ARG A 175 -8.26 -2.46 7.89
C ARG A 175 -6.74 -2.54 7.68
N ASN A 176 -6.21 -3.70 7.31
CA ASN A 176 -4.77 -3.90 7.20
C ASN A 176 -4.17 -3.29 5.93
N LEU A 177 -4.84 -3.40 4.78
CA LEU A 177 -4.30 -2.92 3.50
C LEU A 177 -4.65 -1.45 3.23
N TYR A 178 -5.83 -1.01 3.65
CA TYR A 178 -6.34 0.32 3.33
C TYR A 178 -6.39 1.28 4.53
N SER A 179 -6.14 0.78 5.75
CA SER A 179 -6.29 1.56 6.98
C SER A 179 -7.69 2.19 7.09
N ALA A 180 -8.70 1.48 6.59
CA ALA A 180 -10.09 1.90 6.52
C ALA A 180 -11.01 0.70 6.76
N GLU A 181 -12.21 0.96 7.26
CA GLU A 181 -13.23 -0.08 7.39
C GLU A 181 -13.89 -0.36 6.03
N SER A 182 -14.39 -1.57 5.82
CA SER A 182 -15.04 -1.98 4.56
C SER A 182 -16.23 -1.09 4.16
N TRP A 183 -16.91 -0.47 5.13
CA TRP A 183 -18.03 0.45 4.87
C TRP A 183 -17.59 1.86 4.48
N GLU A 184 -16.33 2.22 4.72
CA GLU A 184 -15.75 3.50 4.29
C GLU A 184 -15.17 3.42 2.87
N MET A 185 -15.02 2.20 2.35
CA MET A 185 -14.41 1.93 1.06
C MET A 185 -15.46 1.84 -0.04
N SER A 186 -15.27 2.59 -1.12
CA SER A 186 -15.98 2.38 -2.39
C SER A 186 -15.61 1.03 -3.00
N LEU A 187 -16.59 0.28 -3.53
CA LEU A 187 -16.32 -0.97 -4.25
C LEU A 187 -15.48 -0.69 -5.51
N LEU A 188 -15.69 0.43 -6.20
CA LEU A 188 -14.84 0.82 -7.33
C LEU A 188 -13.37 0.96 -6.92
N GLN A 189 -13.10 1.57 -5.76
CA GLN A 189 -11.73 1.66 -5.22
C GLN A 189 -11.14 0.28 -4.94
N VAL A 190 -11.94 -0.66 -4.44
CA VAL A 190 -11.51 -2.04 -4.22
C VAL A 190 -11.19 -2.71 -5.56
N LEU A 191 -12.11 -2.73 -6.51
CA LEU A 191 -11.91 -3.39 -7.81
C LEU A 191 -10.69 -2.85 -8.57
N THR A 192 -10.43 -1.54 -8.46
CA THR A 192 -9.28 -0.90 -9.12
C THR A 192 -7.97 -1.05 -8.33
N GLY A 193 -8.06 -1.13 -7.00
CA GLY A 193 -6.92 -1.38 -6.13
C GLY A 193 -6.44 -2.84 -6.20
N LEU A 194 -7.38 -3.79 -6.21
CA LEU A 194 -7.12 -5.23 -6.24
C LEU A 194 -6.48 -5.69 -7.55
N GLY A 195 -6.85 -5.09 -8.69
CA GLY A 195 -6.15 -5.31 -9.96
C GLY A 195 -4.72 -4.76 -10.00
N SER A 196 -4.32 -3.90 -9.04
CA SER A 196 -3.01 -3.24 -8.99
C SER A 196 -2.06 -3.80 -7.92
N THR A 197 -2.59 -4.59 -6.99
CA THR A 197 -1.82 -5.28 -5.94
C THR A 197 -1.82 -6.77 -6.22
N GLU A 198 -0.69 -7.44 -5.99
CA GLU A 198 -0.68 -8.90 -5.92
C GLU A 198 -1.88 -9.38 -5.09
N SER A 199 -2.55 -10.43 -5.57
CA SER A 199 -3.67 -11.11 -4.91
C SER A 199 -3.70 -10.87 -3.40
N ILE A 200 -4.80 -10.33 -2.87
CA ILE A 200 -5.03 -9.97 -1.46
C ILE A 200 -4.37 -10.94 -0.47
N GLU A 201 -4.49 -12.23 -0.72
CA GLU A 201 -3.92 -13.31 0.11
C GLU A 201 -2.39 -13.24 0.26
N TYR A 202 -1.66 -12.78 -0.75
CA TYR A 202 -0.21 -12.56 -0.69
C TYR A 202 0.17 -11.29 0.04
N SER A 203 -0.70 -10.28 0.04
CA SER A 203 -0.43 -8.98 0.67
C SER A 203 -0.45 -9.03 2.20
N ILE A 204 -1.02 -10.09 2.80
CA ILE A 204 -1.02 -10.31 4.26
C ILE A 204 0.05 -11.30 4.73
N SER A 205 0.84 -11.84 3.82
CA SER A 205 1.85 -12.83 4.18
C SER A 205 3.16 -12.15 4.58
N PRO A 206 3.83 -12.59 5.67
CA PRO A 206 5.13 -12.05 6.08
C PRO A 206 6.22 -12.19 5.01
N ASP A 207 6.03 -13.08 4.03
CA ASP A 207 6.94 -13.38 2.93
C ASP A 207 6.43 -12.88 1.54
N GLY A 208 5.31 -12.17 1.46
CA GLY A 208 4.76 -11.64 0.20
C GLY A 208 4.61 -12.68 -0.92
N SER A 209 4.53 -12.26 -2.19
CA SER A 209 4.83 -13.18 -3.30
C SER A 209 6.33 -13.50 -3.35
N ALA A 210 6.65 -14.73 -3.76
CA ALA A 210 7.97 -15.35 -3.84
C ALA A 210 9.17 -14.38 -3.78
N GLY A 211 9.63 -14.10 -2.55
CA GLY A 211 10.81 -13.24 -2.30
C GLY A 211 10.86 -12.59 -0.92
N GLY A 212 9.73 -12.41 -0.25
CA GLY A 212 9.67 -11.65 1.00
C GLY A 212 9.64 -10.14 0.78
N PRO A 213 8.88 -9.38 1.57
CA PRO A 213 9.12 -7.95 1.67
C PRO A 213 10.52 -7.74 2.28
N HIS A 214 11.33 -6.95 1.59
CA HIS A 214 12.58 -6.43 2.14
C HIS A 214 12.27 -5.15 2.91
N THR A 215 13.03 -4.89 3.96
CA THR A 215 12.99 -3.62 4.70
C THR A 215 14.17 -2.76 4.24
N LEU A 216 13.93 -1.46 4.05
CA LEU A 216 14.97 -0.46 3.81
C LEU A 216 15.86 -0.35 5.05
N GLY A 217 17.17 -0.54 4.88
CA GLY A 217 18.16 -0.41 5.95
C GLY A 217 18.91 0.91 5.86
N TRP A 218 19.15 1.55 7.00
CA TRP A 218 20.18 2.57 7.14
C TRP A 218 21.43 1.86 7.66
N GLY A 219 22.46 1.74 6.82
CA GLY A 219 23.78 1.22 7.21
C GLY A 219 24.52 2.15 8.16
#